data_AF-A0A1C7NLU1-F1
#
_entry.id   AF-A0A1C7NLU1-F1
#
_cell.length_a   1.000
_cell.length_b   1.000
_cell.length_c   1.000
_cell.angle_alpha   90.00
_cell.angle_beta   90.00
_cell.angle_gamma   90.00
#
_symmetry.space_group_name_H-M   'P 1'
#
loop_
_entity.id
_entity.type
_entity.pdbx_description
1 polymer ?
#
loop_
_entity_poly.entity_id
_entity_poly.type
_entity_poly.pdbx_seq_one_letter_code
_entity_poly.pdbx_strand_id
1 'polypeptide(L)'
;MSSYKKKLPSTYTILVFLIVLLCSGIIVQFAILSPHRPSSTANTQPYTYQLNEEKIPEHKRPVHSSPPASLLTPPLPPKQVIPKACQGVDFKWLASDRKFWDGWSSKSMFMKPNGKFTRKTVRIQQGESICIAALLGPIPALSIIKAMSHYGPADSIMVTAVDRLSGIKIPIVLQQHDQQTNGYFASVEMAYVGQFELETSVEYRSYFWEYPNFHKYLPNRFASENRLNVRPAEQSIEDKPCGPSGLAQSAWKKNRVVHQFLPRCQLTDCSRTFKIAHYWGDDHLKRNIGITLQPPSYHNECDTMKEIEFPLYDGNQTIYFNPLTDGLVQNLEAWKTMIQKETRQLPKADLVVLGIGNHDLGGIRQDPTEFAAHFYTFLAYLHKEVYPQQTIVVKTTQPIAGKLYAGYNYGRSEAYANIIKTSVRVINSNRVILWDTHQLGFVENQCPNQIHSRQSVIRLENRLFSHLLCQL
;
A
#
# COMPACT_ATOMS: atom_id res chain seq x y z
N MET A 1 20.04 64.92 -43.01
CA MET A 1 18.83 64.22 -43.51
C MET A 1 19.25 62.85 -44.04
N SER A 2 19.04 61.79 -43.27
CA SER A 2 19.37 60.41 -43.69
C SER A 2 18.12 59.75 -44.26
N SER A 3 18.17 59.42 -45.55
CA SER A 3 17.06 58.84 -46.31
C SER A 3 17.00 57.32 -46.08
N TYR A 4 16.03 56.87 -45.28
CA TYR A 4 15.74 55.45 -45.10
C TYR A 4 15.04 54.89 -46.34
N LYS A 5 15.80 54.21 -47.21
CA LYS A 5 15.22 53.35 -48.26
C LYS A 5 14.68 52.07 -47.63
N LYS A 6 13.36 51.97 -47.50
CA LYS A 6 12.67 50.72 -47.19
C LYS A 6 12.94 49.71 -48.30
N LYS A 7 13.69 48.65 -48.00
CA LYS A 7 13.76 47.46 -48.86
C LYS A 7 12.40 46.76 -48.80
N LEU A 8 11.74 46.64 -49.96
CA LEU A 8 10.57 45.78 -50.05
C LEU A 8 10.97 44.34 -49.75
N PRO A 9 10.11 43.58 -49.04
CA PRO A 9 10.35 42.18 -48.76
C PRO A 9 10.48 41.41 -50.09
N SER A 10 11.47 40.52 -50.13
CA SER A 10 11.67 39.60 -51.24
C SER A 10 10.38 38.83 -51.52
N THR A 11 10.07 38.59 -52.79
CA THR A 11 8.94 37.76 -53.24
C THR A 11 8.88 36.41 -52.53
N TYR A 12 10.04 35.88 -52.11
CA TYR A 12 10.15 34.66 -51.31
C TYR A 12 9.51 34.79 -49.92
N THR A 13 9.64 35.95 -49.27
CA THR A 13 9.07 36.21 -47.94
C THR A 13 7.55 36.28 -48.00
N ILE A 14 7.00 36.85 -49.07
CA ILE A 14 5.56 36.92 -49.31
C ILE A 14 4.99 35.52 -49.57
N LEU A 15 5.71 34.68 -50.33
CA LEU A 15 5.30 33.31 -50.62
C LEU A 15 5.27 32.44 -49.35
N VAL A 16 6.29 32.52 -48.49
CA VAL A 16 6.34 31.79 -47.22
C VAL A 16 5.18 32.22 -46.30
N PHE A 17 4.87 33.51 -46.25
CA PHE A 17 3.77 34.02 -45.44
C PHE A 17 2.40 33.51 -45.94
N LEU A 18 2.21 33.44 -47.27
CA LEU A 18 1.00 32.88 -47.89
C LEU A 18 0.86 31.37 -47.62
N ILE A 19 1.96 30.61 -47.67
CA ILE A 19 1.94 29.17 -47.35
C ILE A 19 1.57 28.94 -45.89
N VAL A 20 2.13 29.72 -44.96
CA VAL A 20 1.79 29.62 -43.52
C VAL A 20 0.32 29.97 -43.28
N LEU A 21 -0.20 31.02 -43.93
CA LEU A 21 -1.62 31.38 -43.85
C LEU A 21 -2.53 30.28 -44.40
N LEU A 22 -2.20 29.69 -45.56
CA LEU A 22 -2.96 28.59 -46.16
C LEU A 22 -2.93 27.33 -45.29
N CYS A 23 -1.78 26.97 -44.72
CA CYS A 23 -1.67 25.84 -43.80
C CYS A 23 -2.45 26.07 -42.49
N SER A 24 -2.48 27.32 -41.98
CA SER A 24 -3.25 27.65 -40.78
C SER A 24 -4.77 27.57 -40.99
N GLY A 25 -5.26 27.91 -42.19
CA GLY A 25 -6.67 27.77 -42.56
C GLY A 25 -7.15 26.32 -42.66
N ILE A 26 -6.28 25.42 -43.12
CA ILE A 26 -6.58 23.98 -43.23
C ILE A 26 -6.72 23.34 -41.84
N ILE A 27 -5.90 23.75 -40.87
CA ILE A 27 -5.99 23.26 -39.48
C ILE A 27 -7.31 23.69 -38.81
N VAL A 28 -7.78 24.90 -39.09
CA VAL A 28 -9.07 25.40 -38.56
C VAL A 28 -10.26 24.69 -39.22
N GLN A 29 -10.19 24.37 -40.52
CA GLN A 29 -11.25 23.59 -41.17
C GLN A 29 -11.31 22.14 -40.68
N PHE A 30 -10.18 21.49 -40.37
CA PHE A 30 -10.19 20.12 -39.79
C PHE A 30 -10.73 20.09 -38.35
N ALA A 31 -10.57 21.17 -37.58
CA ALA A 31 -11.17 21.30 -36.25
C ALA A 31 -12.70 21.52 -36.31
N ILE A 32 -13.21 22.16 -37.37
CA ILE A 32 -14.64 22.46 -37.54
C ILE A 32 -15.39 21.33 -38.28
N LEU A 33 -14.71 20.57 -39.15
CA LEU A 33 -15.30 19.48 -39.95
C LEU A 33 -15.03 18.08 -39.38
N SER A 34 -14.46 17.95 -38.18
CA SER A 34 -14.50 16.66 -37.48
C SER A 34 -15.97 16.30 -37.23
N PRO A 35 -16.48 15.21 -37.84
CA PRO A 35 -17.88 14.85 -37.72
C PRO A 35 -18.19 14.60 -36.26
N HIS A 36 -19.13 15.39 -35.73
CA HIS A 36 -19.85 15.06 -34.52
C HIS A 36 -20.26 13.60 -34.60
N ARG A 37 -19.69 12.77 -33.72
CA ARG A 37 -20.27 11.50 -33.33
C ARG A 37 -21.76 11.74 -33.10
N PRO A 38 -22.67 10.96 -33.69
CA PRO A 38 -24.09 11.23 -33.64
C PRO A 38 -24.53 11.35 -32.18
N SER A 39 -24.95 12.55 -31.83
CA SER A 39 -25.73 12.83 -30.63
C SER A 39 -26.99 12.00 -30.74
N SER A 40 -27.03 10.86 -30.05
CA SER A 40 -28.30 10.22 -29.79
C SER A 40 -29.14 11.23 -29.01
N THR A 41 -30.18 11.75 -29.63
CA THR A 41 -31.34 12.32 -28.94
C THR A 41 -32.01 11.18 -28.17
N ALA A 42 -31.37 10.75 -27.09
CA ALA A 42 -32.04 10.07 -26.01
C ALA A 42 -32.73 11.17 -25.22
N ASN A 43 -34.05 11.07 -25.10
CA ASN A 43 -34.87 11.82 -24.16
C ASN A 43 -34.09 12.05 -22.86
N THR A 44 -33.66 13.29 -22.62
CA THR A 44 -33.36 13.77 -21.27
C THR A 44 -34.70 13.89 -20.56
N GLN A 45 -35.24 12.73 -20.15
CA GLN A 45 -35.95 12.70 -18.90
C GLN A 45 -34.94 13.11 -17.81
N PRO A 46 -35.35 13.95 -16.84
CA PRO A 46 -34.52 14.20 -15.68
C PRO A 46 -34.15 12.84 -15.09
N TYR A 47 -32.85 12.53 -15.02
CA TYR A 47 -32.36 11.45 -14.19
C TYR A 47 -32.59 11.87 -12.75
N THR A 48 -33.82 11.67 -12.27
CA THR A 48 -34.05 11.43 -10.86
C THR A 48 -33.21 10.21 -10.55
N TYR A 49 -32.15 10.37 -9.75
CA TYR A 49 -31.60 9.22 -9.04
C TYR A 49 -32.77 8.67 -8.21
N GLN A 50 -33.48 7.69 -8.76
CA GLN A 50 -34.10 6.69 -7.92
C GLN A 50 -32.90 6.02 -7.27
N LEU A 51 -32.58 6.48 -6.06
CA LEU A 51 -32.08 5.59 -5.04
C LEU A 51 -33.09 4.43 -5.09
N ASN A 52 -32.76 3.37 -5.81
CA ASN A 52 -33.33 2.10 -5.45
C ASN A 52 -32.85 1.95 -4.02
N GLU A 53 -33.73 2.26 -3.08
CA GLU A 53 -33.80 1.55 -1.83
C GLU A 53 -33.95 0.07 -2.23
N GLU A 54 -32.88 -0.53 -2.74
CA GLU A 54 -32.56 -1.89 -2.36
C GLU A 54 -32.56 -1.78 -0.85
N LYS A 55 -33.72 -2.10 -0.25
CA LYS A 55 -33.86 -2.42 1.15
C LYS A 55 -32.71 -3.37 1.37
N ILE A 56 -31.63 -2.85 1.95
CA ILE A 56 -30.54 -3.66 2.45
C ILE A 56 -31.28 -4.71 3.24
N PRO A 57 -31.25 -6.00 2.85
CA PRO A 57 -31.96 -6.99 3.61
C PRO A 57 -31.42 -6.82 5.04
N GLU A 58 -32.31 -6.38 5.94
CA GLU A 58 -32.11 -6.48 7.36
C GLU A 58 -31.97 -7.97 7.60
N HIS A 59 -30.77 -8.48 7.37
CA HIS A 59 -30.31 -9.63 8.09
C HIS A 59 -30.23 -9.13 9.52
N LYS A 60 -31.37 -9.25 10.20
CA LYS A 60 -31.44 -9.40 11.64
C LYS A 60 -30.44 -10.50 11.93
N ARG A 61 -29.19 -10.11 12.20
CA ARG A 61 -28.25 -11.00 12.85
C ARG A 61 -29.05 -11.55 14.02
N PRO A 62 -29.21 -12.89 14.15
CA PRO A 62 -29.81 -13.42 15.34
C PRO A 62 -29.08 -12.74 16.49
N VAL A 63 -29.84 -12.06 17.34
CA VAL A 63 -29.36 -11.44 18.57
C VAL A 63 -29.00 -12.60 19.49
N HIS A 64 -27.97 -13.36 19.11
CA HIS A 64 -27.16 -14.03 20.08
C HIS A 64 -26.44 -12.91 20.79
N SER A 65 -26.86 -12.70 22.03
CA SER A 65 -26.11 -12.05 23.08
C SER A 65 -24.69 -12.62 23.07
N SER A 66 -23.83 -12.04 22.22
CA SER A 66 -22.40 -12.21 22.32
C SER A 66 -22.05 -11.83 23.76
N PRO A 67 -21.30 -12.67 24.48
CA PRO A 67 -20.77 -12.26 25.78
C PRO A 67 -20.06 -10.91 25.56
N PRO A 68 -20.15 -9.97 26.51
CA PRO A 68 -19.55 -8.65 26.34
C PRO A 68 -18.08 -8.90 26.01
N ALA A 69 -17.67 -8.57 24.78
CA ALA A 69 -16.27 -8.58 24.39
C ALA A 69 -15.55 -7.77 25.47
N SER A 70 -14.84 -8.50 26.31
CA SER A 70 -14.43 -8.04 27.63
C SER A 70 -13.52 -6.84 27.46
N LEU A 71 -14.03 -5.63 27.74
CA LEU A 71 -13.38 -4.39 28.22
C LEU A 71 -12.02 -3.95 27.64
N LEU A 72 -11.47 -4.64 26.65
CA LEU A 72 -10.19 -4.33 26.06
C LEU A 72 -10.45 -3.40 24.88
N THR A 73 -10.36 -2.10 25.15
CA THR A 73 -10.19 -1.12 24.10
C THR A 73 -9.00 -1.57 23.25
N PRO A 74 -9.19 -1.88 21.95
CA PRO A 74 -8.11 -2.37 21.13
C PRO A 74 -6.99 -1.32 21.12
N PRO A 75 -5.71 -1.75 21.14
CA PRO A 75 -4.62 -0.82 21.27
C PRO A 75 -4.58 0.12 20.06
N LEU A 76 -4.80 1.41 20.30
CA LEU A 76 -4.68 2.41 19.25
C LEU A 76 -3.25 2.46 18.72
N PRO A 77 -3.06 2.78 17.43
CA PRO A 77 -1.74 3.05 16.89
C PRO A 77 -1.04 4.12 17.73
N PRO A 78 0.26 3.98 18.03
CA PRO A 78 0.98 5.00 18.77
C PRO A 78 0.96 6.31 17.98
N LYS A 79 0.92 7.42 18.72
CA LYS A 79 0.97 8.75 18.13
C LYS A 79 2.18 8.87 17.20
N GLN A 80 1.94 9.39 16.01
CA GLN A 80 2.97 9.49 14.98
C GLN A 80 4.00 10.55 15.38
N VAL A 81 5.28 10.20 15.29
CA VAL A 81 6.38 11.12 15.51
C VAL A 81 6.89 11.57 14.16
N ILE A 82 6.91 12.89 13.92
CA ILE A 82 7.43 13.45 12.67
C ILE A 82 8.92 13.07 12.54
N PRO A 83 9.31 12.29 11.49
CA PRO A 83 10.67 11.86 11.30
C PRO A 83 11.63 13.05 11.10
N LYS A 84 12.91 12.87 11.46
CA LYS A 84 13.94 13.92 11.40
C LYS A 84 13.99 14.65 10.06
N ALA A 85 13.90 13.95 8.93
CA ALA A 85 13.93 14.56 7.60
C ALA A 85 12.75 15.53 7.35
N CYS A 86 11.62 15.31 8.03
CA CYS A 86 10.39 16.09 7.89
C CYS A 86 10.20 17.16 8.99
N GLN A 87 11.02 17.18 10.03
CA GLN A 87 10.84 18.12 11.17
C GLN A 87 10.95 19.61 10.77
N GLY A 88 11.72 19.93 9.72
CA GLY A 88 11.85 21.31 9.22
C GLY A 88 10.71 21.75 8.30
N VAL A 89 9.74 20.88 7.99
CA VAL A 89 8.65 21.18 7.06
C VAL A 89 7.52 21.90 7.79
N ASP A 90 7.23 23.13 7.35
CA ASP A 90 6.06 23.86 7.82
C ASP A 90 4.82 23.43 7.02
N PHE A 91 4.16 22.36 7.49
CA PHE A 91 2.93 21.85 6.88
C PHE A 91 1.77 22.86 6.92
N LYS A 92 1.73 23.74 7.93
CA LYS A 92 0.70 24.77 8.04
C LYS A 92 0.87 25.82 6.96
N TRP A 93 2.10 26.30 6.74
CA TRP A 93 2.41 27.21 5.64
C TRP A 93 2.16 26.56 4.29
N LEU A 94 2.63 25.33 4.08
CA LEU A 94 2.38 24.55 2.85
C LEU A 94 0.88 24.42 2.56
N ALA A 95 0.06 24.20 3.59
CA ALA A 95 -1.38 24.04 3.47
C ALA A 95 -2.16 25.38 3.32
N SER A 96 -1.51 26.53 3.49
CA SER A 96 -2.19 27.84 3.47
C SER A 96 -1.65 28.83 2.43
N ASP A 97 -0.46 28.59 1.87
CA ASP A 97 0.17 29.47 0.91
C ASP A 97 -0.51 29.41 -0.46
N ARG A 98 -1.36 30.41 -0.74
CA ARG A 98 -2.10 30.52 -2.00
C ARG A 98 -1.24 30.69 -3.26
N LYS A 99 0.05 31.04 -3.13
CA LYS A 99 0.95 31.21 -4.28
C LYS A 99 1.44 29.87 -4.79
N PHE A 100 1.69 28.91 -3.90
CA PHE A 100 2.19 27.59 -4.26
C PHE A 100 1.10 26.52 -4.22
N TRP A 101 0.10 26.70 -3.36
CA TRP A 101 -1.04 25.82 -3.22
C TRP A 101 -2.31 26.57 -2.78
N ASP A 102 -3.26 26.67 -3.69
CA ASP A 102 -4.55 27.34 -3.46
C ASP A 102 -5.59 26.46 -2.77
N GLY A 103 -5.23 25.21 -2.41
CA GLY A 103 -6.12 24.26 -1.77
C GLY A 103 -7.02 23.47 -2.72
N TRP A 104 -6.98 23.72 -4.04
CA TRP A 104 -7.91 23.12 -5.01
C TRP A 104 -7.37 21.86 -5.69
N SER A 105 -6.06 21.75 -5.82
CA SER A 105 -5.39 20.63 -6.51
C SER A 105 -4.63 19.77 -5.52
N SER A 106 -4.52 18.46 -5.77
CA SER A 106 -3.62 17.62 -4.98
C SER A 106 -2.19 17.72 -5.51
N LYS A 107 -1.23 17.74 -4.58
CA LYS A 107 0.20 17.94 -4.88
C LYS A 107 1.05 16.97 -4.09
N SER A 108 2.10 16.46 -4.71
CA SER A 108 3.18 15.74 -4.03
C SER A 108 4.51 16.41 -4.36
N MET A 109 5.45 16.38 -3.42
CA MET A 109 6.72 17.07 -3.58
C MET A 109 7.83 16.48 -2.73
N PHE A 110 9.05 16.58 -3.23
CA PHE A 110 10.26 16.41 -2.43
C PHE A 110 10.57 17.72 -1.72
N MET A 111 10.73 17.69 -0.40
CA MET A 111 11.16 18.86 0.36
C MET A 111 12.68 19.03 0.26
N LYS A 112 13.21 20.24 0.44
CA LYS A 112 14.66 20.40 0.63
C LYS A 112 15.10 19.73 1.95
N PRO A 113 16.38 19.38 2.12
CA PRO A 113 16.89 18.85 3.39
C PRO A 113 16.62 19.75 4.61
N ASN A 114 16.50 21.06 4.40
CA ASN A 114 16.14 22.02 5.45
C ASN A 114 14.61 22.20 5.63
N GLY A 115 13.79 21.33 5.02
CA GLY A 115 12.33 21.36 5.09
C GLY A 115 11.63 22.40 4.22
N LYS A 116 12.35 23.29 3.52
CA LYS A 116 11.72 24.32 2.66
C LYS A 116 11.23 23.75 1.33
N PHE A 117 10.07 24.22 0.86
CA PHE A 117 9.54 23.89 -0.46
C PHE A 117 10.34 24.53 -1.61
N THR A 118 10.36 23.87 -2.76
CA THR A 118 10.85 24.44 -4.02
C THR A 118 10.26 23.73 -5.23
N ARG A 119 10.03 24.46 -6.34
CA ARG A 119 9.71 23.89 -7.66
C ARG A 119 10.94 23.41 -8.44
N LYS A 120 12.14 23.77 -7.97
CA LYS A 120 13.40 23.34 -8.61
C LYS A 120 13.72 21.90 -8.20
N THR A 121 14.57 21.24 -8.98
CA THR A 121 15.09 19.91 -8.64
C THR A 121 15.82 19.95 -7.30
N VAL A 122 15.39 19.07 -6.38
CA VAL A 122 16.07 18.81 -5.11
C VAL A 122 17.25 17.87 -5.38
N ARG A 123 18.36 18.06 -4.68
CA ARG A 123 19.57 17.25 -4.83
C ARG A 123 19.99 16.72 -3.47
N ILE A 124 20.25 15.42 -3.41
CA ILE A 124 20.75 14.72 -2.21
C ILE A 124 21.78 13.67 -2.65
N GLN A 125 22.52 13.12 -1.68
CA GLN A 125 23.39 11.96 -1.89
C GLN A 125 22.63 10.66 -1.61
N GLN A 126 23.11 9.55 -2.19
CA GLN A 126 22.62 8.20 -1.92
C GLN A 126 22.78 7.87 -0.42
N GLY A 127 21.78 7.22 0.17
CA GLY A 127 21.73 6.94 1.61
C GLY A 127 21.25 8.12 2.47
N GLU A 128 21.06 9.32 1.89
CA GLU A 128 20.41 10.41 2.63
C GLU A 128 18.89 10.23 2.67
N SER A 129 18.31 10.63 3.80
CA SER A 129 16.86 10.71 3.97
C SER A 129 16.31 12.05 3.48
N ILE A 130 15.19 12.00 2.76
CA ILE A 130 14.44 13.16 2.29
C ILE A 130 13.01 13.12 2.78
N CYS A 131 12.44 14.29 3.10
CA CYS A 131 11.01 14.38 3.36
C CYS A 131 10.23 14.48 2.06
N ILE A 132 9.22 13.64 1.95
CA ILE A 132 8.21 13.70 0.92
C ILE A 132 6.94 14.20 1.58
N ALA A 133 6.30 15.20 0.97
CA ALA A 133 5.01 15.72 1.41
C ALA A 133 3.98 15.52 0.31
N ALA A 134 2.76 15.18 0.70
CA ALA A 134 1.58 15.20 -0.15
C ALA A 134 0.48 16.04 0.50
N LEU A 135 -0.11 16.95 -0.27
CA LEU A 135 -1.22 17.81 0.13
C LEU A 135 -2.42 17.45 -0.73
N LEU A 136 -3.53 17.11 -0.09
CA LEU A 136 -4.76 16.73 -0.77
C LEU A 136 -5.70 17.92 -0.96
N GLY A 137 -6.20 18.09 -2.17
CA GLY A 137 -7.20 19.09 -2.58
C GLY A 137 -8.39 18.44 -3.31
N PRO A 138 -9.59 19.05 -3.30
CA PRO A 138 -9.94 20.26 -2.54
C PRO A 138 -9.89 20.02 -1.03
N ILE A 139 -9.51 21.03 -0.24
CA ILE A 139 -9.50 20.92 1.23
C ILE A 139 -10.94 20.62 1.68
N PRO A 140 -11.22 19.44 2.23
CA PRO A 140 -12.52 19.17 2.82
C PRO A 140 -12.72 20.14 3.98
N ALA A 141 -13.95 20.62 4.18
CA ALA A 141 -14.22 21.53 5.30
C ALA A 141 -13.70 20.89 6.60
N LEU A 142 -12.85 21.60 7.35
CA LEU A 142 -12.22 21.11 8.59
C LEU A 142 -13.25 20.62 9.63
N SER A 143 -14.50 21.05 9.50
CA SER A 143 -15.64 20.60 10.31
C SER A 143 -16.09 19.16 10.01
N ILE A 144 -15.79 18.62 8.82
CA ILE A 144 -16.29 17.32 8.33
C ILE A 144 -15.28 16.20 8.57
N ILE A 145 -13.97 16.48 8.48
CA ILE A 145 -12.93 15.46 8.63
C ILE A 145 -11.93 15.92 9.69
N LYS A 146 -11.92 15.20 10.81
CA LYS A 146 -10.90 15.35 11.85
C LYS A 146 -9.84 14.28 11.66
N ALA A 147 -8.57 14.64 11.84
CA ALA A 147 -7.52 13.65 12.01
C ALA A 147 -7.84 12.88 13.30
N MET A 148 -8.14 11.60 13.15
CA MET A 148 -8.42 10.72 14.27
C MET A 148 -7.34 9.65 14.31
N SER A 149 -6.97 9.23 15.52
CA SER A 149 -6.11 8.06 15.67
C SER A 149 -6.84 6.86 15.07
N HIS A 150 -6.33 6.37 13.95
CA HIS A 150 -6.99 5.35 13.15
C HIS A 150 -5.98 4.34 12.62
N TYR A 151 -6.41 3.10 12.38
CA TYR A 151 -5.51 2.05 11.92
C TYR A 151 -5.09 2.23 10.46
N GLY A 152 -5.89 2.90 9.64
CA GLY A 152 -5.55 3.29 8.26
C GLY A 152 -5.61 4.80 8.07
N PRO A 153 -5.03 5.33 6.98
CA PRO A 153 -5.12 6.75 6.65
C PRO A 153 -6.57 7.16 6.35
N ALA A 154 -6.92 8.44 6.52
CA ALA A 154 -8.25 8.92 6.13
C ALA A 154 -8.53 8.68 4.64
N ASP A 155 -7.56 8.96 3.78
CA ASP A 155 -7.64 8.75 2.35
C ASP A 155 -6.72 7.62 1.89
N SER A 156 -7.13 6.89 0.86
CA SER A 156 -6.31 5.82 0.30
C SER A 156 -5.31 6.43 -0.69
N ILE A 157 -4.09 6.72 -0.22
CA ILE A 157 -3.05 7.38 -1.00
C ILE A 157 -1.92 6.41 -1.30
N MET A 158 -1.58 6.27 -2.56
CA MET A 158 -0.43 5.52 -3.03
C MET A 158 0.56 6.50 -3.65
N VAL A 159 1.79 6.56 -3.11
CA VAL A 159 2.89 7.33 -3.68
C VAL A 159 3.99 6.39 -4.13
N THR A 160 4.52 6.61 -5.33
CA THR A 160 5.68 5.88 -5.85
C THR A 160 6.70 6.87 -6.37
N ALA A 161 7.96 6.78 -5.92
CA ALA A 161 9.05 7.48 -6.57
C ALA A 161 9.52 6.69 -7.79
N VAL A 162 9.51 7.31 -8.96
CA VAL A 162 9.79 6.67 -10.25
C VAL A 162 11.00 7.33 -10.90
N ASP A 163 12.05 6.55 -11.17
CA ASP A 163 13.11 6.95 -12.07
C ASP A 163 12.75 6.51 -13.49
N ARG A 164 12.43 7.49 -14.34
CA ARG A 164 12.01 7.25 -15.72
C ARG A 164 13.11 6.62 -16.59
N LEU A 165 14.39 6.81 -16.24
CA LEU A 165 15.50 6.31 -17.04
C LEU A 165 15.79 4.83 -16.74
N SER A 166 15.94 4.49 -15.46
CA SER A 166 16.24 3.12 -15.05
C SER A 166 15.00 2.22 -14.93
N GLY A 167 13.81 2.82 -14.86
CA GLY A 167 12.56 2.12 -14.58
C GLY A 167 12.44 1.64 -13.12
N ILE A 168 13.28 2.16 -12.23
CA ILE A 168 13.21 1.88 -10.79
C ILE A 168 12.01 2.60 -10.19
N LYS A 169 11.28 1.89 -9.34
CA LYS A 169 10.07 2.37 -8.65
C LYS A 169 10.16 2.06 -7.16
N ILE A 170 9.99 3.05 -6.31
CA ILE A 170 10.07 2.91 -4.84
C ILE A 170 8.67 3.24 -4.27
N PRO A 171 7.91 2.26 -3.78
CA PRO A 171 6.66 2.51 -3.07
C PRO A 171 6.92 3.28 -1.78
N ILE A 172 6.11 4.30 -1.52
CA ILE A 172 6.26 5.19 -0.35
C ILE A 172 4.97 5.13 0.45
N VAL A 173 5.11 4.67 1.70
CA VAL A 173 4.02 4.67 2.68
C VAL A 173 4.00 6.03 3.38
N LEU A 174 2.90 6.76 3.21
CA LEU A 174 2.71 8.07 3.83
C LEU A 174 2.09 7.95 5.23
N GLN A 175 2.39 8.94 6.06
CA GLN A 175 1.83 9.19 7.37
C GLN A 175 0.96 10.44 7.31
N GLN A 176 -0.24 10.40 7.88
CA GLN A 176 -1.13 11.57 7.93
C GLN A 176 -0.68 12.51 9.05
N HIS A 177 -0.67 13.82 8.79
CA HIS A 177 -0.28 14.81 9.77
C HIS A 177 -1.38 15.07 10.80
N ASP A 178 -1.08 14.92 12.09
CA ASP A 178 -2.04 15.05 13.20
C ASP A 178 -2.84 16.36 13.20
N GLN A 179 -2.21 17.48 12.80
CA GLN A 179 -2.84 18.81 12.83
C GLN A 179 -3.27 19.33 11.45
N GLN A 180 -2.95 18.61 10.37
CA GLN A 180 -3.21 19.05 8.99
C GLN A 180 -3.85 17.86 8.28
N THR A 181 -5.18 17.79 8.32
CA THR A 181 -5.93 16.60 7.90
C THR A 181 -5.75 16.24 6.43
N ASN A 182 -5.42 17.24 5.60
CA ASN A 182 -5.10 17.13 4.19
C ASN A 182 -3.60 16.92 3.91
N GLY A 183 -2.76 16.95 4.94
CA GLY A 183 -1.30 16.85 4.83
C GLY A 183 -0.81 15.45 5.19
N TYR A 184 0.05 14.92 4.34
CA TYR A 184 0.66 13.61 4.50
C TYR A 184 2.17 13.70 4.24
N PHE A 185 2.95 12.86 4.89
CA PHE A 185 4.40 12.90 4.76
C PHE A 185 5.07 11.53 4.90
N ALA A 186 6.29 11.41 4.40
CA ALA A 186 7.16 10.27 4.67
C ALA A 186 8.62 10.73 4.68
N SER A 187 9.44 10.10 5.51
CA SER A 187 10.89 10.18 5.40
C SER A 187 11.38 8.98 4.60
N VAL A 188 12.04 9.24 3.49
CA VAL A 188 12.52 8.20 2.57
C VAL A 188 14.03 8.30 2.42
N GLU A 189 14.73 7.23 2.77
CA GLU A 189 16.16 7.07 2.55
C GLU A 189 16.38 6.60 1.11
N MET A 190 17.09 7.38 0.32
CA MET A 190 17.26 7.09 -1.10
C MET A 190 18.46 6.18 -1.35
N ALA A 191 18.21 4.87 -1.39
CA ALA A 191 19.25 3.86 -1.64
C ALA A 191 19.71 3.77 -3.11
N TYR A 192 18.98 4.39 -4.05
CA TYR A 192 19.23 4.26 -5.48
C TYR A 192 19.58 5.59 -6.12
N VAL A 193 20.66 5.62 -6.90
CA VAL A 193 21.07 6.77 -7.72
C VAL A 193 20.11 6.92 -8.89
N GLY A 194 19.71 8.15 -9.20
CA GLY A 194 18.79 8.41 -10.30
C GLY A 194 18.08 9.75 -10.20
N GLN A 195 17.17 9.98 -11.15
CA GLN A 195 16.31 11.16 -11.15
C GLN A 195 14.86 10.74 -10.97
N PHE A 196 14.32 11.01 -9.78
CA PHE A 196 13.00 10.56 -9.38
C PHE A 196 11.94 11.66 -9.52
N GLU A 197 10.76 11.25 -9.96
CA GLU A 197 9.49 11.97 -9.84
C GLU A 197 8.56 11.18 -8.92
N LEU A 198 7.57 11.83 -8.30
CA LEU A 198 6.53 11.11 -7.58
C LEU A 198 5.33 10.91 -8.51
N GLU A 199 4.86 9.68 -8.60
CA GLU A 199 3.54 9.36 -9.12
C GLU A 199 2.63 9.11 -7.93
N THR A 200 1.53 9.85 -7.85
CA THR A 200 0.57 9.75 -6.76
C THR A 200 -0.81 9.39 -7.28
N SER A 201 -1.47 8.46 -6.60
CA SER A 201 -2.86 8.07 -6.82
C SER A 201 -3.59 8.19 -5.49
N VAL A 202 -4.65 8.98 -5.44
CA VAL A 202 -5.45 9.16 -4.22
C VAL A 202 -6.89 8.83 -4.48
N GLU A 203 -7.49 8.13 -3.53
CA GLU A 203 -8.93 7.99 -3.44
C GLU A 203 -9.43 8.72 -2.19
N TYR A 204 -10.14 9.82 -2.39
CA TYR A 204 -10.73 10.61 -1.31
C TYR A 204 -11.85 9.81 -0.68
N ARG A 205 -11.60 9.36 0.54
CA ARG A 205 -12.50 8.42 1.22
C ARG A 205 -12.77 8.86 2.64
N SER A 206 -11.92 9.64 3.31
CA SER A 206 -12.24 10.13 4.66
C SER A 206 -12.72 9.02 5.61
N TYR A 207 -12.05 7.86 5.59
CA TYR A 207 -12.41 6.60 6.26
C TYR A 207 -13.57 5.80 5.66
N PHE A 208 -14.34 6.32 4.69
CA PHE A 208 -15.38 5.55 3.96
C PHE A 208 -14.85 4.32 3.21
N TRP A 209 -13.53 4.11 3.15
CA TRP A 209 -12.97 2.83 2.69
C TRP A 209 -13.29 1.65 3.62
N GLU A 210 -13.75 1.91 4.85
CA GLU A 210 -14.31 0.90 5.76
C GLU A 210 -15.56 0.24 5.19
N TYR A 211 -16.33 0.99 4.39
CA TYR A 211 -17.57 0.54 3.76
C TYR A 211 -17.47 0.61 2.23
N PRO A 212 -16.67 -0.26 1.60
CA PRO A 212 -16.27 -0.09 0.21
C PRO A 212 -17.39 -0.17 -0.82
N ASN A 213 -18.56 -0.74 -0.46
CA ASN A 213 -19.70 -0.90 -1.36
C ASN A 213 -20.38 0.41 -1.76
N PHE A 214 -20.19 1.50 -1.00
CA PHE A 214 -20.98 2.71 -1.20
C PHE A 214 -20.41 3.69 -2.23
N HIS A 215 -19.18 3.49 -2.71
CA HIS A 215 -18.61 4.40 -3.72
C HIS A 215 -17.78 3.71 -4.81
N LYS A 216 -17.96 4.19 -6.05
CA LYS A 216 -17.16 3.79 -7.21
C LYS A 216 -15.70 4.19 -6.99
N TYR A 217 -14.78 3.31 -7.36
CA TYR A 217 -13.35 3.63 -7.31
C TYR A 217 -13.00 4.54 -8.48
N LEU A 218 -12.60 5.76 -8.16
CA LEU A 218 -12.23 6.79 -9.12
C LEU A 218 -11.03 7.56 -8.55
N PRO A 219 -9.84 6.93 -8.53
CA PRO A 219 -8.67 7.57 -7.96
C PRO A 219 -8.27 8.77 -8.83
N ASN A 220 -7.95 9.88 -8.17
CA ASN A 220 -7.31 11.02 -8.82
C ASN A 220 -5.80 10.76 -8.87
N ARG A 221 -5.17 11.04 -10.02
CA ARG A 221 -3.74 10.83 -10.23
C ARG A 221 -3.05 12.15 -10.55
N PHE A 222 -1.89 12.35 -9.94
CA PHE A 222 -1.07 13.54 -10.16
C PHE A 222 0.42 13.21 -9.98
N ALA A 223 1.27 14.05 -10.58
CA ALA A 223 2.72 13.93 -10.49
C ALA A 223 3.30 14.98 -9.52
N SER A 224 4.55 14.78 -9.11
CA SER A 224 5.21 15.74 -8.22
C SER A 224 5.42 17.12 -8.84
N GLU A 225 5.38 18.15 -7.99
CA GLU A 225 5.67 19.55 -8.35
C GLU A 225 7.15 19.81 -8.68
N ASN A 226 8.02 18.89 -8.27
CA ASN A 226 9.45 18.96 -8.49
C ASN A 226 10.05 17.55 -8.71
N ARG A 227 11.36 17.51 -8.94
CA ARG A 227 12.13 16.28 -9.13
C ARG A 227 13.17 16.13 -8.02
N LEU A 228 13.59 14.89 -7.76
CA LEU A 228 14.73 14.57 -6.93
C LEU A 228 15.86 14.04 -7.80
N ASN A 229 17.08 14.52 -7.59
CA ASN A 229 18.29 13.95 -8.17
C ASN A 229 19.15 13.39 -7.03
N VAL A 230 19.33 12.08 -7.04
CA VAL A 230 20.13 11.33 -6.06
C VAL A 230 21.47 11.03 -6.70
N ARG A 231 22.54 11.57 -6.11
CA ARG A 231 23.92 11.35 -6.58
C ARG A 231 24.56 10.17 -5.85
N PRO A 232 25.53 9.47 -6.46
CA PRO A 232 26.32 8.48 -5.76
C PRO A 232 26.94 9.07 -4.48
N ALA A 233 26.94 8.31 -3.39
CA ALA A 233 27.68 8.68 -2.20
C ALA A 233 29.20 8.59 -2.48
N GLU A 234 30.00 9.43 -1.83
CA GLU A 234 31.46 9.39 -1.96
C GLU A 234 32.06 8.11 -1.36
N GLN A 235 31.38 7.53 -0.37
CA GLN A 235 31.72 6.24 0.23
C GLN A 235 30.73 5.17 -0.23
N SER A 236 31.25 3.98 -0.54
CA SER A 236 30.40 2.83 -0.84
C SER A 236 29.50 2.56 0.36
N ILE A 237 28.19 2.52 0.13
CA ILE A 237 27.23 2.06 1.13
C ILE A 237 27.53 0.57 1.32
N GLU A 238 28.10 0.22 2.46
CA GLU A 238 28.38 -1.16 2.83
C GLU A 238 27.08 -1.96 2.83
N ASP A 239 27.08 -3.14 2.19
CA ASP A 239 25.92 -4.04 2.11
C ASP A 239 25.61 -4.58 3.51
N LYS A 240 24.79 -3.86 4.26
CA LYS A 240 24.35 -4.29 5.58
C LYS A 240 23.25 -5.35 5.44
N PRO A 241 23.25 -6.40 6.29
CA PRO A 241 22.14 -7.32 6.36
C PRO A 241 20.86 -6.56 6.71
N CYS A 242 19.74 -6.97 6.13
CA CYS A 242 18.46 -6.32 6.42
C CYS A 242 18.13 -6.45 7.91
N GLY A 243 17.79 -5.34 8.58
CA GLY A 243 17.13 -5.43 9.89
C GLY A 243 15.64 -5.80 9.74
N PRO A 244 14.89 -5.91 10.84
CA PRO A 244 13.43 -6.12 10.82
C PRO A 244 12.66 -5.04 10.01
N SER A 245 13.20 -3.82 9.94
CA SER A 245 12.70 -2.71 9.11
C SER A 245 13.54 -2.44 7.87
N GLY A 246 14.49 -3.32 7.57
CA GLY A 246 15.47 -3.18 6.49
C GLY A 246 14.83 -3.15 5.10
N LEU A 247 13.61 -3.64 4.96
CA LEU A 247 12.95 -3.73 3.65
C LEU A 247 12.06 -2.55 3.30
N ALA A 248 11.76 -1.68 4.27
CA ALA A 248 11.08 -0.43 3.99
C ALA A 248 11.87 0.34 2.92
N GLN A 249 11.17 0.90 1.93
CA GLN A 249 11.78 1.69 0.84
C GLN A 249 12.66 0.88 -0.12
N SER A 250 12.51 -0.45 -0.14
CA SER A 250 13.01 -1.28 -1.24
C SER A 250 12.36 -0.89 -2.56
N ALA A 251 13.03 -1.20 -3.67
CA ALA A 251 12.60 -0.81 -4.99
C ALA A 251 12.13 -1.99 -5.83
N TRP A 252 11.42 -1.65 -6.91
CA TRP A 252 11.02 -2.55 -7.97
C TRP A 252 11.60 -2.03 -9.28
N LYS A 253 12.15 -2.92 -10.10
CA LYS A 253 12.61 -2.60 -11.45
C LYS A 253 11.91 -3.49 -12.44
N LYS A 254 11.27 -2.88 -13.45
CA LYS A 254 10.64 -3.64 -14.53
C LYS A 254 11.72 -4.28 -15.41
N ASN A 255 11.77 -5.61 -15.43
CA ASN A 255 12.64 -6.38 -16.33
C ASN A 255 11.78 -7.14 -17.35
N ARG A 256 11.62 -6.53 -18.54
CA ARG A 256 10.74 -7.00 -19.62
C ARG A 256 9.28 -7.15 -19.16
N VAL A 257 8.94 -8.31 -18.62
CA VAL A 257 7.58 -8.72 -18.20
C VAL A 257 7.46 -8.80 -16.67
N VAL A 258 8.56 -9.05 -15.96
CA VAL A 258 8.55 -9.31 -14.50
C VAL A 258 9.16 -8.12 -13.76
N HIS A 259 8.56 -7.73 -12.64
CA HIS A 259 9.16 -6.76 -11.73
C HIS A 259 10.15 -7.48 -10.81
N GLN A 260 11.42 -7.09 -10.89
CA GLN A 260 12.46 -7.55 -10.00
C GLN A 260 12.44 -6.70 -8.73
N PHE A 261 12.38 -7.36 -7.58
CA PHE A 261 12.56 -6.69 -6.29
C PHE A 261 14.04 -6.40 -6.06
N LEU A 262 14.32 -5.17 -5.66
CA LEU A 262 15.64 -4.68 -5.28
C LEU A 262 15.55 -4.32 -3.80
N PRO A 263 15.98 -5.22 -2.89
CA PRO A 263 16.07 -4.88 -1.48
C PRO A 263 17.19 -3.84 -1.30
N ARG A 264 17.00 -2.88 -0.39
CA ARG A 264 18.04 -1.90 -0.05
C ARG A 264 19.18 -2.46 0.81
N CYS A 265 19.10 -3.73 1.18
CA CYS A 265 19.96 -4.42 2.12
C CYS A 265 20.10 -5.89 1.69
N GLN A 266 21.09 -6.58 2.25
CA GLN A 266 21.32 -7.98 1.91
C GLN A 266 20.33 -8.88 2.64
N LEU A 267 19.54 -9.62 1.86
CA LEU A 267 18.75 -10.74 2.37
C LEU A 267 19.65 -11.97 2.47
N THR A 268 19.89 -12.40 3.70
CA THR A 268 20.59 -13.65 3.99
C THR A 268 19.60 -14.81 3.95
N ASP A 269 19.90 -15.82 3.18
CA ASP A 269 19.14 -17.07 3.17
C ASP A 269 19.90 -18.08 4.05
N CYS A 270 19.23 -18.67 5.03
CA CYS A 270 19.82 -19.72 5.84
C CYS A 270 18.79 -20.81 6.14
N SER A 271 19.29 -22.05 6.21
CA SER A 271 18.51 -23.17 6.71
C SER A 271 18.66 -23.21 8.23
N ARG A 272 17.69 -22.64 8.94
CA ARG A 272 17.51 -22.97 10.36
C ARG A 272 16.56 -24.15 10.48
N THR A 273 17.00 -25.15 11.23
CA THR A 273 16.24 -26.38 11.42
C THR A 273 15.35 -26.26 12.65
N PHE A 274 14.09 -25.89 12.42
CA PHE A 274 13.02 -26.13 13.39
C PHE A 274 12.44 -27.51 13.13
N LYS A 275 12.37 -28.41 14.10
CA LYS A 275 11.87 -29.77 13.83
C LYS A 275 10.36 -29.79 13.67
N ILE A 276 9.65 -28.99 14.47
CA ILE A 276 8.18 -28.96 14.50
C ILE A 276 7.72 -27.52 14.39
N ALA A 277 6.95 -27.21 13.35
CA ALA A 277 6.37 -25.88 13.15
C ALA A 277 4.85 -25.94 13.04
N HIS A 278 4.15 -25.13 13.84
CA HIS A 278 2.70 -24.99 13.78
C HIS A 278 2.33 -23.73 13.00
N TYR A 279 1.59 -23.90 11.91
CA TYR A 279 1.07 -22.82 11.10
C TYR A 279 -0.41 -22.65 11.40
N TRP A 280 -0.83 -21.43 11.73
CA TRP A 280 -2.24 -21.06 11.89
C TRP A 280 -2.54 -19.94 10.90
N GLY A 281 -3.38 -20.22 9.92
CA GLY A 281 -3.58 -19.23 8.87
C GLY A 281 -4.72 -19.47 7.91
N ASP A 282 -4.92 -18.44 7.10
CA ASP A 282 -5.82 -18.43 5.95
C ASP A 282 -5.14 -19.01 4.69
N ASP A 283 -5.87 -18.98 3.57
CA ASP A 283 -5.38 -19.44 2.28
C ASP A 283 -4.10 -18.73 1.81
N HIS A 284 -3.82 -17.51 2.28
CA HIS A 284 -2.59 -16.81 1.89
C HIS A 284 -1.37 -17.40 2.57
N LEU A 285 -1.45 -17.70 3.86
CA LEU A 285 -0.36 -18.41 4.54
C LEU A 285 -0.17 -19.81 3.95
N LYS A 286 -1.29 -20.48 3.60
CA LYS A 286 -1.26 -21.78 2.92
C LYS A 286 -0.52 -21.74 1.59
N ARG A 287 -0.63 -20.65 0.83
CA ARG A 287 0.13 -20.46 -0.42
C ARG A 287 1.63 -20.30 -0.18
N ASN A 288 2.05 -19.68 0.92
CA ASN A 288 3.48 -19.53 1.25
C ASN A 288 4.15 -20.89 1.52
N ILE A 289 3.45 -21.80 2.20
CA ILE A 289 4.00 -23.11 2.58
C ILE A 289 4.11 -24.11 1.42
N GLY A 290 3.53 -23.79 0.24
CA GLY A 290 3.59 -24.68 -0.92
C GLY A 290 2.90 -26.03 -0.71
N ILE A 291 2.10 -26.19 0.35
CA ILE A 291 1.32 -27.41 0.61
C ILE A 291 0.10 -27.40 -0.32
N THR A 292 0.33 -27.81 -1.55
CA THR A 292 -0.70 -28.29 -2.48
C THR A 292 -1.03 -29.72 -2.08
N LEU A 293 -1.96 -29.91 -1.12
CA LEU A 293 -2.58 -31.23 -0.90
C LEU A 293 -3.43 -31.70 -2.09
N GLN A 294 -3.63 -30.84 -3.08
CA GLN A 294 -4.04 -31.10 -4.45
C GLN A 294 -3.86 -29.77 -5.19
N PRO A 295 -3.45 -29.76 -6.48
CA PRO A 295 -3.49 -28.53 -7.26
C PRO A 295 -4.93 -28.02 -7.21
N PRO A 296 -5.18 -26.82 -6.62
CA PRO A 296 -6.52 -26.28 -6.65
C PRO A 296 -6.91 -26.17 -8.13
N SER A 297 -8.07 -26.69 -8.50
CA SER A 297 -8.67 -26.53 -9.83
C SER A 297 -9.05 -25.07 -10.14
N TYR A 298 -8.52 -24.11 -9.38
CA TYR A 298 -8.63 -22.70 -9.64
C TYR A 298 -7.63 -22.33 -10.74
N HIS A 299 -8.13 -22.33 -11.98
CA HIS A 299 -7.50 -21.85 -13.22
C HIS A 299 -7.08 -20.36 -13.21
N ASN A 300 -6.82 -19.77 -12.06
CA ASN A 300 -6.75 -18.33 -11.88
C ASN A 300 -5.52 -17.86 -11.11
N GLU A 301 -4.46 -18.66 -11.02
CA GLU A 301 -3.16 -18.10 -10.64
C GLU A 301 -2.63 -17.28 -11.82
N CYS A 302 -2.48 -15.98 -11.63
CA CYS A 302 -2.07 -15.05 -12.69
C CYS A 302 -0.66 -15.29 -13.25
N ASP A 303 0.05 -16.27 -12.70
CA ASP A 303 1.30 -16.81 -13.22
C ASP A 303 1.16 -18.35 -13.28
N THR A 304 1.72 -18.98 -14.31
CA THR A 304 1.78 -20.44 -14.39
C THR A 304 2.59 -21.01 -13.23
N MET A 305 1.99 -21.91 -12.45
CA MET A 305 2.62 -22.58 -11.30
C MET A 305 3.98 -23.18 -11.69
N LYS A 306 5.07 -22.49 -11.35
CA LYS A 306 6.35 -23.15 -11.08
C LYS A 306 6.36 -23.55 -9.60
N GLU A 307 7.17 -24.50 -9.19
CA GLU A 307 7.26 -24.84 -7.76
C GLU A 307 7.65 -23.58 -6.94
N ILE A 308 6.98 -23.41 -5.80
CA ILE A 308 7.32 -22.39 -4.79
C ILE A 308 8.22 -23.09 -3.80
N GLU A 309 9.51 -22.73 -3.79
CA GLU A 309 10.41 -23.20 -2.75
C GLU A 309 9.97 -22.64 -1.40
N PHE A 310 9.76 -23.54 -0.44
CA PHE A 310 9.42 -23.19 0.93
C PHE A 310 10.69 -23.23 1.79
N PRO A 311 11.07 -22.12 2.45
CA PRO A 311 12.37 -21.97 3.10
C PRO A 311 12.63 -22.89 4.29
N LEU A 312 11.58 -23.53 4.82
CA LEU A 312 11.70 -24.45 5.96
C LEU A 312 11.60 -25.93 5.57
N TYR A 313 11.58 -26.28 4.29
CA TYR A 313 11.54 -27.68 3.89
C TYR A 313 12.92 -28.17 3.46
N ASP A 314 13.66 -28.77 4.39
CA ASP A 314 14.88 -29.55 4.11
C ASP A 314 14.68 -31.07 4.23
N GLY A 315 13.44 -31.50 4.54
CA GLY A 315 13.05 -32.89 4.72
C GLY A 315 13.08 -33.39 6.16
N ASN A 316 13.68 -32.66 7.10
CA ASN A 316 13.72 -33.03 8.53
C ASN A 316 12.65 -32.31 9.37
N GLN A 317 11.91 -31.38 8.79
CA GLN A 317 10.85 -30.62 9.47
C GLN A 317 9.48 -31.25 9.29
N THR A 318 8.69 -31.24 10.37
CA THR A 318 7.26 -31.55 10.33
C THR A 318 6.46 -30.27 10.46
N ILE A 319 5.64 -29.97 9.45
CA ILE A 319 4.79 -28.78 9.39
C ILE A 319 3.35 -29.19 9.63
N TYR A 320 2.73 -28.60 10.65
CA TYR A 320 1.30 -28.76 10.94
C TYR A 320 0.57 -27.49 10.52
N PHE A 321 -0.15 -27.54 9.40
CA PHE A 321 -1.00 -26.45 8.95
C PHE A 321 -2.41 -26.60 9.51
N ASN A 322 -2.80 -25.64 10.35
CA ASN A 322 -4.10 -25.58 11.01
C ASN A 322 -4.91 -24.44 10.37
N PRO A 323 -5.85 -24.76 9.46
CA PRO A 323 -6.60 -23.74 8.74
C PRO A 323 -7.54 -22.99 9.68
N LEU A 324 -7.58 -21.67 9.53
CA LEU A 324 -8.62 -20.81 10.10
C LEU A 324 -9.47 -20.29 8.93
N THR A 325 -10.45 -21.10 8.54
CA THR A 325 -11.24 -20.91 7.31
C THR A 325 -12.21 -19.74 7.40
N ASP A 326 -12.63 -19.39 8.62
CA ASP A 326 -13.48 -18.24 8.88
C ASP A 326 -12.64 -17.08 9.40
N GLY A 327 -13.07 -15.85 9.10
CA GLY A 327 -12.49 -14.66 9.71
C GLY A 327 -12.61 -14.68 11.24
N LEU A 328 -11.62 -14.14 11.94
CA LEU A 328 -11.59 -14.11 13.41
C LEU A 328 -12.84 -13.47 14.01
N VAL A 329 -13.35 -12.41 13.37
CA VAL A 329 -14.54 -11.68 13.84
C VAL A 329 -15.81 -12.52 13.65
N GLN A 330 -15.92 -13.23 12.53
CA GLN A 330 -17.11 -14.05 12.23
C GLN A 330 -17.21 -15.26 13.15
N ASN A 331 -16.08 -15.78 13.60
CA ASN A 331 -16.01 -17.00 14.40
C ASN A 331 -16.33 -16.77 15.89
N LEU A 332 -16.50 -15.51 16.34
CA LEU A 332 -16.97 -15.14 17.70
C LEU A 332 -16.28 -15.93 18.83
N GLU A 333 -14.95 -16.03 18.78
CA GLU A 333 -14.11 -16.78 19.74
C GLU A 333 -14.17 -18.32 19.70
N ALA A 334 -14.96 -18.95 18.83
CA ALA A 334 -14.95 -20.42 18.71
C ALA A 334 -13.55 -20.96 18.31
N TRP A 335 -12.70 -20.11 17.74
CA TRP A 335 -11.28 -20.36 17.48
C TRP A 335 -10.50 -20.74 18.75
N LYS A 336 -10.88 -20.27 19.95
CA LYS A 336 -10.23 -20.66 21.21
C LYS A 336 -10.37 -22.16 21.44
N THR A 337 -11.61 -22.65 21.40
CA THR A 337 -11.94 -24.07 21.62
C THR A 337 -11.29 -24.95 20.55
N MET A 338 -11.32 -24.51 19.29
CA MET A 338 -10.67 -25.21 18.18
C MET A 338 -9.16 -25.32 18.42
N ILE A 339 -8.48 -24.20 18.71
CA ILE A 339 -7.03 -24.20 18.97
C ILE A 339 -6.70 -25.10 20.17
N GLN A 340 -7.45 -25.03 21.27
CA GLN A 340 -7.23 -25.89 22.44
C GLN A 340 -7.36 -27.37 22.09
N LYS A 341 -8.36 -27.74 21.30
CA LYS A 341 -8.59 -29.13 20.91
C LYS A 341 -7.45 -29.65 20.04
N GLU A 342 -7.09 -28.91 18.99
CA GLU A 342 -6.04 -29.29 18.05
C GLU A 342 -4.67 -29.34 18.73
N THR A 343 -4.31 -28.31 19.50
CA THR A 343 -2.98 -28.24 20.16
C THR A 343 -2.73 -29.33 21.17
N ARG A 344 -3.77 -29.94 21.77
CA ARG A 344 -3.63 -31.12 22.63
C ARG A 344 -3.23 -32.38 21.87
N GLN A 345 -3.49 -32.43 20.57
CA GLN A 345 -3.20 -33.57 19.70
C GLN A 345 -1.88 -33.39 18.94
N LEU A 346 -1.41 -32.15 18.81
CA LEU A 346 -0.17 -31.82 18.15
C LEU A 346 1.04 -32.00 19.08
N PRO A 347 2.20 -32.41 18.55
CA PRO A 347 3.44 -32.38 19.32
C PRO A 347 3.83 -30.94 19.69
N LYS A 348 4.77 -30.78 20.63
CA LYS A 348 5.24 -29.44 21.01
C LYS A 348 5.95 -28.77 19.82
N ALA A 349 5.47 -27.58 19.44
CA ALA A 349 6.13 -26.78 18.41
C ALA A 349 7.45 -26.17 18.90
N ASP A 350 8.40 -26.03 17.98
CA ASP A 350 9.59 -25.20 18.09
C ASP A 350 9.31 -23.77 17.59
N LEU A 351 8.46 -23.67 16.55
CA LEU A 351 8.10 -22.42 15.89
C LEU A 351 6.59 -22.37 15.66
N VAL A 352 5.99 -21.21 15.87
CA VAL A 352 4.59 -20.94 15.51
C VAL A 352 4.56 -19.83 14.48
N VAL A 353 3.82 -20.02 13.39
CA VAL A 353 3.63 -19.01 12.34
C VAL A 353 2.15 -18.71 12.20
N LEU A 354 1.82 -17.42 12.30
CA LEU A 354 0.46 -16.91 12.22
C LEU A 354 0.31 -16.08 10.95
N GLY A 355 -0.74 -16.32 10.19
CA GLY A 355 -1.04 -15.56 8.96
C GLY A 355 -2.53 -15.54 8.71
N ILE A 356 -3.20 -14.59 9.34
CA ILE A 356 -4.66 -14.46 9.36
C ILE A 356 -5.07 -13.01 9.10
N GLY A 357 -6.34 -12.84 8.77
CA GLY A 357 -6.95 -11.53 8.55
C GLY A 357 -7.24 -11.22 7.08
N ASN A 358 -6.81 -12.04 6.11
CA ASN A 358 -7.22 -11.82 4.72
C ASN A 358 -8.70 -12.21 4.50
N HIS A 359 -9.21 -13.24 5.18
CA HIS A 359 -10.65 -13.55 5.20
C HIS A 359 -11.47 -12.44 5.88
N ASP A 360 -10.99 -11.90 7.00
CA ASP A 360 -11.59 -10.76 7.69
C ASP A 360 -11.58 -9.48 6.83
N LEU A 361 -10.46 -9.21 6.14
CA LEU A 361 -10.35 -8.15 5.15
C LEU A 361 -11.41 -8.33 4.04
N GLY A 362 -11.70 -9.59 3.72
CA GLY A 362 -12.76 -10.10 2.86
C GLY A 362 -14.18 -9.66 3.23
N GLY A 363 -14.44 -9.51 4.53
CA GLY A 363 -15.73 -9.12 5.08
C GLY A 363 -16.03 -7.64 4.85
N ILE A 364 -16.71 -7.30 3.76
CA ILE A 364 -17.00 -5.90 3.37
C ILE A 364 -17.74 -5.10 4.46
N ARG A 365 -18.52 -5.77 5.33
CA ARG A 365 -19.28 -5.13 6.43
C ARG A 365 -18.52 -5.13 7.75
N GLN A 366 -17.29 -5.63 7.78
CA GLN A 366 -16.51 -5.73 9.00
C GLN A 366 -15.74 -4.44 9.25
N ASP A 367 -15.91 -3.89 10.43
CA ASP A 367 -15.18 -2.71 10.87
C ASP A 367 -13.74 -3.10 11.25
N PRO A 368 -12.70 -2.36 10.81
CA PRO A 368 -11.32 -2.61 11.23
C PRO A 368 -11.14 -2.62 12.76
N THR A 369 -11.90 -1.82 13.51
CA THR A 369 -11.82 -1.77 14.98
C THR A 369 -12.32 -3.06 15.63
N GLU A 370 -13.33 -3.72 15.06
CA GLU A 370 -13.76 -5.07 15.48
C GLU A 370 -12.63 -6.07 15.26
N PHE A 371 -12.01 -6.05 14.07
CA PHE A 371 -10.85 -6.90 13.78
C PHE A 371 -9.71 -6.64 14.77
N ALA A 372 -9.44 -5.39 15.13
CA ALA A 372 -8.39 -5.04 16.08
C ALA A 372 -8.60 -5.68 17.46
N ALA A 373 -9.82 -5.64 17.99
CA ALA A 373 -10.14 -6.26 19.27
C ALA A 373 -9.98 -7.78 19.24
N HIS A 374 -10.51 -8.42 18.19
CA HIS A 374 -10.44 -9.88 18.03
C HIS A 374 -9.03 -10.37 17.76
N PHE A 375 -8.28 -9.70 16.89
CA PHE A 375 -6.90 -10.08 16.56
C PHE A 375 -5.96 -9.91 17.75
N TYR A 376 -6.07 -8.80 18.50
CA TYR A 376 -5.28 -8.61 19.71
C TYR A 376 -5.57 -9.70 20.76
N THR A 377 -6.84 -9.98 21.01
CA THR A 377 -7.27 -11.04 21.95
C THR A 377 -6.77 -12.41 21.51
N PHE A 378 -6.88 -12.72 20.22
CA PHE A 378 -6.34 -13.93 19.61
C PHE A 378 -4.84 -14.07 19.82
N LEU A 379 -4.07 -13.04 19.49
CA LEU A 379 -2.63 -13.08 19.59
C LEU A 379 -2.15 -13.17 21.05
N ALA A 380 -2.80 -12.44 21.96
CA ALA A 380 -2.52 -12.50 23.39
C ALA A 380 -2.80 -13.89 23.97
N TYR A 381 -3.91 -14.52 23.56
CA TYR A 381 -4.26 -15.88 23.96
C TYR A 381 -3.21 -16.90 23.51
N LEU A 382 -2.81 -16.85 22.24
CA LEU A 382 -1.76 -17.71 21.71
C LEU A 382 -0.42 -17.50 22.44
N HIS A 383 -0.04 -16.24 22.69
CA HIS A 383 1.22 -15.88 23.34
C HIS A 383 1.31 -16.31 24.81
N LYS A 384 0.20 -16.21 25.55
CA LYS A 384 0.18 -16.44 27.00
C LYS A 384 -0.27 -17.84 27.39
N GLU A 385 -1.23 -18.41 26.68
CA GLU A 385 -1.90 -19.64 27.12
C GLU A 385 -1.50 -20.86 26.27
N VAL A 386 -1.44 -20.70 24.95
CA VAL A 386 -1.21 -21.84 24.04
C VAL A 386 0.27 -22.11 23.80
N TYR A 387 1.04 -21.04 23.56
CA TYR A 387 2.46 -21.11 23.19
C TYR A 387 3.32 -20.20 24.10
N PRO A 388 3.37 -20.49 25.42
CA PRO A 388 4.04 -19.63 26.39
C PRO A 388 5.56 -19.56 26.21
N GLN A 389 6.16 -20.50 25.49
CA GLN A 389 7.62 -20.61 25.35
C GLN A 389 8.11 -20.42 23.92
N GLN A 390 7.28 -20.73 22.93
CA GLN A 390 7.67 -20.75 21.53
C GLN A 390 7.82 -19.33 20.97
N THR A 391 8.65 -19.21 19.94
CA THR A 391 8.64 -18.06 19.06
C THR A 391 7.40 -18.08 18.17
N ILE A 392 6.72 -16.94 18.09
CA ILE A 392 5.55 -16.71 17.26
C ILE A 392 5.92 -15.69 16.18
N VAL A 393 5.93 -16.10 14.92
CA VAL A 393 6.09 -15.19 13.78
C VAL A 393 4.71 -14.83 13.25
N VAL A 394 4.42 -13.53 13.14
CA VAL A 394 3.11 -13.00 12.75
C VAL A 394 3.22 -12.31 11.40
N LYS A 395 2.61 -12.89 10.38
CA LYS A 395 2.49 -12.35 9.03
C LYS A 395 1.42 -11.26 8.99
N THR A 396 1.71 -10.14 8.35
CA THR A 396 0.69 -9.14 8.00
C THR A 396 -0.27 -9.64 6.91
N THR A 397 -1.43 -9.00 6.77
CA THR A 397 -2.31 -9.20 5.60
C THR A 397 -1.59 -8.82 4.31
N GLN A 398 -2.01 -9.42 3.20
CA GLN A 398 -1.45 -9.08 1.91
C GLN A 398 -1.76 -7.63 1.53
N PRO A 399 -0.88 -6.97 0.78
CA PRO A 399 -1.16 -5.66 0.27
C PRO A 399 -2.16 -5.71 -0.90
N ILE A 400 -3.18 -4.87 -0.85
CA ILE A 400 -4.11 -4.63 -1.95
C ILE A 400 -3.79 -3.28 -2.56
N ALA A 401 -3.32 -3.30 -3.79
CA ALA A 401 -2.85 -2.13 -4.52
C ALA A 401 -3.91 -1.69 -5.54
N GLY A 402 -4.86 -0.86 -5.08
CA GLY A 402 -5.98 -0.35 -5.89
C GLY A 402 -7.32 -1.07 -5.63
N LYS A 403 -8.33 -0.83 -6.48
CA LYS A 403 -9.66 -1.43 -6.31
C LYS A 403 -9.81 -2.76 -7.01
N LEU A 404 -10.34 -3.71 -6.27
CA LEU A 404 -10.79 -4.98 -6.79
C LEU A 404 -12.32 -5.00 -6.98
N TYR A 405 -12.80 -5.98 -7.74
CA TYR A 405 -14.22 -6.12 -8.08
C TYR A 405 -15.15 -6.13 -6.85
N ALA A 406 -14.70 -6.71 -5.74
CA ALA A 406 -15.46 -6.82 -4.49
C ALA A 406 -15.26 -5.64 -3.52
N GLY A 407 -14.81 -4.47 -4.01
CA GLY A 407 -14.72 -3.26 -3.19
C GLY A 407 -13.44 -3.13 -2.37
N TYR A 408 -12.57 -4.13 -2.32
CA TYR A 408 -11.28 -4.00 -1.66
C TYR A 408 -10.49 -2.80 -2.16
N ASN A 409 -9.84 -2.09 -1.25
CA ASN A 409 -9.03 -0.92 -1.54
C ASN A 409 -7.78 -0.91 -0.64
N TYR A 410 -6.81 -0.06 -1.00
CA TYR A 410 -5.54 0.03 -0.31
C TYR A 410 -5.68 0.50 1.15
N GLY A 411 -6.46 1.54 1.43
CA GLY A 411 -6.68 2.04 2.79
C GLY A 411 -7.19 0.97 3.77
N ARG A 412 -8.13 0.12 3.34
CA ARG A 412 -8.63 -1.00 4.15
C ARG A 412 -7.56 -2.07 4.39
N SER A 413 -6.84 -2.46 3.35
CA SER A 413 -5.76 -3.44 3.45
C SER A 413 -4.63 -2.96 4.39
N GLU A 414 -4.27 -1.68 4.28
CA GLU A 414 -3.30 -1.01 5.14
C GLU A 414 -3.76 -0.95 6.60
N ALA A 415 -5.04 -0.66 6.85
CA ALA A 415 -5.60 -0.67 8.20
C ALA A 415 -5.45 -2.02 8.89
N TYR A 416 -5.79 -3.11 8.19
CA TYR A 416 -5.63 -4.47 8.71
C TYR A 416 -4.18 -4.83 8.98
N ALA A 417 -3.26 -4.45 8.09
CA ALA A 417 -1.84 -4.67 8.32
C ALA A 417 -1.35 -3.88 9.55
N ASN A 418 -1.78 -2.62 9.71
CA ASN A 418 -1.41 -1.78 10.84
C ASN A 418 -1.99 -2.27 12.17
N ILE A 419 -3.17 -2.89 12.17
CA ILE A 419 -3.73 -3.57 13.35
C ILE A 419 -2.79 -4.69 13.81
N ILE A 420 -2.32 -5.52 12.88
CA ILE A 420 -1.37 -6.61 13.16
C ILE A 420 -0.06 -6.04 13.71
N LYS A 421 0.52 -5.04 13.03
CA LYS A 421 1.75 -4.36 13.47
C LYS A 421 1.62 -3.76 14.86
N THR A 422 0.49 -3.12 15.14
CA THR A 422 0.20 -2.50 16.44
C THR A 422 0.05 -3.54 17.52
N SER A 423 -0.66 -4.64 17.26
CA SER A 423 -0.86 -5.74 18.20
C SER A 423 0.47 -6.42 18.57
N VAL A 424 1.33 -6.71 17.59
CA VAL A 424 2.68 -7.26 17.85
C VAL A 424 3.51 -6.29 18.69
N ARG A 425 3.49 -5.00 18.38
CA ARG A 425 4.21 -3.97 19.14
C ARG A 425 3.72 -3.86 20.59
N VAL A 426 2.41 -3.91 20.81
CA VAL A 426 1.79 -3.77 22.14
C VAL A 426 2.08 -4.98 23.02
N ILE A 427 2.12 -6.18 22.45
CA ILE A 427 2.55 -7.39 23.18
C ILE A 427 4.00 -7.25 23.67
N ASN A 428 4.84 -6.50 22.95
CA ASN A 428 6.19 -6.10 23.37
C ASN A 428 7.03 -7.29 23.90
N SER A 429 7.02 -8.39 23.16
CA SER A 429 7.72 -9.63 23.51
C SER A 429 8.73 -9.96 22.43
N ASN A 430 9.99 -10.25 22.81
CA ASN A 430 11.02 -10.71 21.89
C ASN A 430 10.67 -12.01 21.16
N ARG A 431 9.76 -12.82 21.74
CA ARG A 431 9.22 -14.03 21.11
C ARG A 431 8.15 -13.77 20.04
N VAL A 432 7.58 -12.58 19.94
CA VAL A 432 6.53 -12.27 18.96
C VAL A 432 7.09 -11.36 17.90
N ILE A 433 7.29 -11.91 16.71
CA ILE A 433 8.08 -11.28 15.66
C ILE A 433 7.21 -11.00 14.45
N LEU A 434 7.34 -9.81 13.91
CA LEU A 434 6.56 -9.39 12.75
C LEU A 434 7.24 -9.84 11.45
N TRP A 435 6.49 -10.58 10.63
CA TRP A 435 6.79 -10.81 9.22
C TRP A 435 5.94 -9.85 8.38
N ASP A 436 6.45 -8.62 8.19
CA ASP A 436 5.74 -7.54 7.48
C ASP A 436 5.84 -7.76 5.96
N THR A 437 4.93 -8.54 5.41
CA THR A 437 4.83 -8.74 3.95
C THR A 437 4.03 -7.64 3.26
N HIS A 438 3.24 -6.86 4.01
CA HIS A 438 2.41 -5.80 3.45
C HIS A 438 3.25 -4.72 2.75
N GLN A 439 4.48 -4.48 3.22
CA GLN A 439 5.42 -3.54 2.58
C GLN A 439 5.82 -3.91 1.14
N LEU A 440 5.54 -5.14 0.70
CA LEU A 440 5.79 -5.58 -0.68
C LEU A 440 4.69 -5.12 -1.66
N GLY A 441 3.70 -4.37 -1.17
CA GLY A 441 2.57 -3.88 -1.93
C GLY A 441 2.96 -3.04 -3.12
N PHE A 442 2.62 -3.52 -4.31
CA PHE A 442 2.88 -2.84 -5.57
C PHE A 442 1.81 -3.23 -6.59
N VAL A 443 1.21 -2.26 -7.29
CA VAL A 443 0.05 -2.47 -8.17
C VAL A 443 0.34 -3.55 -9.21
N GLU A 444 1.52 -3.53 -9.79
CA GLU A 444 1.93 -4.44 -10.84
C GLU A 444 2.17 -5.88 -10.35
N ASN A 445 2.27 -6.08 -9.03
CA ASN A 445 2.49 -7.35 -8.38
C ASN A 445 1.19 -8.00 -7.86
N GLN A 446 0.06 -7.31 -7.99
CA GLN A 446 -1.23 -7.86 -7.66
C GLN A 446 -1.83 -8.60 -8.87
N CYS A 447 -2.56 -9.69 -8.60
CA CYS A 447 -3.37 -10.33 -9.61
C CYS A 447 -4.50 -9.40 -10.08
N PRO A 448 -4.74 -9.27 -11.40
CA PRO A 448 -5.90 -8.53 -11.88
C PRO A 448 -7.19 -9.07 -11.27
N ASN A 449 -8.00 -8.18 -10.67
CA ASN A 449 -9.31 -8.48 -10.07
C ASN A 449 -9.30 -9.49 -8.90
N GLN A 450 -8.14 -9.81 -8.32
CA GLN A 450 -8.05 -10.72 -7.18
C GLN A 450 -7.32 -10.08 -6.00
N ILE A 451 -7.65 -10.56 -4.81
CA ILE A 451 -6.94 -10.17 -3.58
C ILE A 451 -5.51 -10.70 -3.58
N HIS A 452 -5.26 -11.82 -4.26
CA HIS A 452 -3.99 -12.51 -4.29
C HIS A 452 -2.87 -11.70 -4.96
N SER A 453 -1.67 -11.79 -4.39
CA SER A 453 -0.44 -11.38 -5.07
C SER A 453 0.01 -12.44 -6.08
N ARG A 454 0.78 -11.97 -7.08
CA ARG A 454 1.52 -12.82 -8.03
C ARG A 454 2.49 -13.75 -7.34
N GLN A 455 2.89 -14.81 -8.03
CA GLN A 455 3.76 -15.84 -7.46
C GLN A 455 5.15 -15.31 -7.10
N SER A 456 5.67 -14.36 -7.90
CA SER A 456 6.94 -13.68 -7.63
C SER A 456 6.96 -13.01 -6.24
N VAL A 457 5.81 -12.50 -5.78
CA VAL A 457 5.69 -11.90 -4.44
C VAL A 457 5.74 -12.97 -3.37
N ILE A 458 5.07 -14.11 -3.55
CA ILE A 458 5.11 -15.20 -2.56
C ILE A 458 6.54 -15.71 -2.36
N ARG A 459 7.30 -15.87 -3.46
CA ARG A 459 8.72 -16.22 -3.37
C ARG A 459 9.51 -15.20 -2.57
N LEU A 460 9.23 -13.92 -2.80
CA LEU A 460 9.86 -12.86 -2.04
C LEU A 460 9.46 -12.91 -0.57
N GLU A 461 8.18 -13.05 -0.24
CA GLU A 461 7.67 -13.22 1.13
C GLU A 461 8.40 -14.38 1.84
N ASN A 462 8.52 -15.54 1.16
CA ASN A 462 9.25 -16.70 1.66
C ASN A 462 10.73 -16.42 1.89
N ARG A 463 11.38 -15.68 0.98
CA ARG A 463 12.75 -15.23 1.17
C ARG A 463 12.89 -14.30 2.38
N LEU A 464 11.94 -13.37 2.57
CA LEU A 464 11.90 -12.52 3.75
C LEU A 464 11.74 -13.34 5.03
N PHE A 465 10.91 -14.38 4.97
CA PHE A 465 10.70 -15.28 6.08
C PHE A 465 11.98 -16.06 6.41
N SER A 466 12.66 -16.64 5.42
CA SER A 466 13.98 -17.29 5.62
C SER A 466 14.96 -16.34 6.31
N HIS A 467 15.07 -15.11 5.80
CA HIS A 467 15.93 -14.10 6.38
C HIS A 467 15.58 -13.77 7.83
N LEU A 468 14.28 -13.64 8.15
CA LEU A 468 13.82 -13.43 9.52
C LEU A 468 14.23 -14.57 10.45
N LEU A 469 14.11 -15.82 9.97
CA LEU A 469 14.51 -16.98 10.74
C LEU A 469 16.02 -17.01 11.00
N CYS A 470 16.85 -16.45 10.12
CA CYS A 470 18.28 -16.31 10.36
C CYS A 470 18.64 -15.43 11.54
N GLN A 471 17.75 -14.48 11.88
CA GLN A 471 17.93 -13.52 12.97
C GLN A 471 17.44 -14.00 14.33
N LEU A 472 16.70 -15.12 14.34
CA LEU A 472 16.22 -15.77 15.57
C LEU A 472 17.34 -16.39 16.39
#